data_AF-A0A2T0RHX7-F1
#
_entry.id   AF-A0A2T0RHX7-F1
#
_cell.length_a   1.000
_cell.length_b   1.000
_cell.length_c   1.000
_cell.angle_alpha   90.00
_cell.angle_beta   90.00
_cell.angle_gamma   90.00
#
_symmetry.space_group_name_H-M   'P 1'
#
loop_
_entity.id
_entity.type
_entity.pdbx_description
1 polymer ?
#
loop_
_entity_poly.entity_id
_entity_poly.type
_entity_poly.pdbx_seq_one_letter_code
_entity_poly.pdbx_strand_id
1 'polypeptide(L)'
;MSVEGVWTLEVYGPFGWDNRGVFVLDRGRILGGDNRQYTVGDYQLANADFSANLNVHYYGPPRTDFGEAREQFDTVIAGKLSEGVIEGSIGRRDRPQFDLQIRLTKRMELPD
;
A
#
# COMPACT_ATOMS: atom_id res chain seq x y z
N MET A 1 17.62 -7.11 -5.94
CA MET A 1 16.36 -7.64 -6.51
C MET A 1 15.51 -6.45 -6.89
N SER A 2 14.81 -6.52 -8.03
CA SER A 2 13.95 -5.43 -8.48
C SER A 2 12.70 -5.33 -7.61
N VAL A 3 12.29 -4.10 -7.26
CA VAL A 3 11.01 -3.84 -6.58
C VAL A 3 9.83 -3.78 -7.56
N GLU A 4 10.12 -3.56 -8.83
CA GLU A 4 9.15 -3.59 -9.93
C GLU A 4 8.43 -4.94 -9.95
N GLY A 5 7.10 -4.93 -10.10
CA GLY A 5 6.33 -6.17 -10.06
C GLY A 5 4.87 -5.99 -9.72
N VAL A 6 4.17 -7.12 -9.66
CA VAL A 6 2.82 -7.24 -9.12
C VAL A 6 2.90 -7.72 -7.68
N TRP A 7 2.22 -7.03 -6.78
CA TRP A 7 2.26 -7.20 -5.34
C TRP A 7 0.84 -7.36 -4.78
N THR A 8 0.69 -8.13 -3.70
CA THR A 8 -0.52 -8.07 -2.87
C THR A 8 -0.23 -7.25 -1.63
N LEU A 9 -1.10 -6.31 -1.29
CA LEU A 9 -1.05 -5.57 -0.02
C LEU A 9 -1.94 -6.26 1.01
N GLU A 10 -1.44 -6.42 2.21
CA GLU A 10 -2.18 -6.90 3.38
C GLU A 10 -2.04 -5.88 4.51
N VAL A 11 -3.13 -5.67 5.25
CA VAL A 11 -3.17 -4.82 6.44
C VAL A 11 -3.44 -5.71 7.65
N TYR A 12 -2.68 -5.52 8.73
CA TYR A 12 -2.91 -6.25 9.97
C TYR A 12 -4.06 -5.61 10.75
N GLY A 13 -5.09 -6.41 11.04
CA GLY A 13 -6.26 -6.00 11.81
C GLY A 13 -6.59 -6.96 12.97
N PRO A 14 -7.75 -6.77 13.63
CA PRO A 14 -8.14 -7.57 14.80
C PRO A 14 -8.22 -9.09 14.57
N PHE A 15 -8.43 -9.51 13.32
CA PHE A 15 -8.57 -10.91 12.92
C PHE A 15 -7.35 -11.43 12.13
N GLY A 16 -6.23 -10.71 12.17
CA GLY A 16 -5.02 -11.04 11.42
C GLY A 16 -4.88 -10.22 10.13
N TRP A 17 -4.17 -10.78 9.17
CA TRP A 17 -3.88 -10.13 7.88
C TRP A 17 -5.11 -10.13 6.97
N ASP A 18 -5.58 -8.94 6.57
CA ASP A 18 -6.66 -8.73 5.61
C ASP A 18 -6.08 -8.27 4.27
N ASN A 19 -6.43 -8.94 3.17
CA ASN A 19 -5.95 -8.59 1.84
C ASN A 19 -6.64 -7.30 1.36
N ARG A 20 -5.82 -6.30 1.00
CA ARG A 20 -6.26 -4.97 0.53
C ARG A 20 -5.97 -4.75 -0.95
N GLY A 21 -5.89 -5.84 -1.70
CA GLY A 21 -5.86 -5.81 -3.16
C GLY A 21 -4.48 -6.00 -3.78
N VAL A 22 -4.43 -5.67 -5.07
CA VAL A 22 -3.27 -5.90 -5.93
C VAL A 22 -2.69 -4.56 -6.37
N PHE A 23 -1.38 -4.47 -6.36
CA PHE A 23 -0.62 -3.27 -6.69
C PHE A 23 0.49 -3.59 -7.68
N VAL A 24 0.64 -2.73 -8.67
CA VAL A 24 1.71 -2.75 -9.66
C VAL A 24 2.69 -1.64 -9.29
N LEU A 25 3.95 -2.02 -9.09
CA LEU A 25 5.07 -1.09 -8.97
C LEU A 25 5.79 -1.11 -10.31
N ASP A 26 5.78 0.04 -11.01
CA ASP A 26 6.43 0.26 -12.31
C ASP A 26 7.12 1.63 -12.37
N ARG A 27 8.45 1.63 -12.37
CA ARG A 27 9.34 2.78 -12.58
C ARG A 27 9.02 3.95 -11.66
N GLY A 28 8.95 3.66 -10.36
CA GLY A 28 8.68 4.66 -9.31
C GLY A 28 7.19 5.00 -9.15
N ARG A 29 6.30 4.36 -9.91
CA ARG A 29 4.85 4.54 -9.81
C ARG A 29 4.21 3.32 -9.17
N ILE A 30 3.24 3.56 -8.31
CA ILE A 30 2.43 2.52 -7.69
C ILE A 30 0.96 2.72 -8.10
N LEU A 31 0.37 1.67 -8.67
CA LEU A 31 -1.01 1.67 -9.16
C LEU A 31 -1.68 0.42 -8.63
N GLY A 32 -2.89 0.51 -8.10
CA GLY A 32 -3.54 -0.67 -7.56
C GLY A 32 -4.92 -0.40 -7.01
N GLY A 33 -5.40 -1.34 -6.22
CA GLY A 33 -6.70 -1.26 -5.61
C GLY A 33 -7.26 -2.62 -5.26
N ASP A 34 -8.48 -2.59 -4.74
CA ASP A 34 -9.26 -3.77 -4.40
C ASP A 34 -10.68 -3.67 -4.99
N ASN A 35 -11.59 -4.49 -4.47
CA ASN A 35 -12.99 -4.50 -4.89
C ASN A 35 -13.82 -3.28 -4.42
N ARG A 36 -13.19 -2.24 -3.86
CA ARG A 36 -13.86 -1.02 -3.38
C ARG A 36 -13.12 0.26 -3.67
N GLN A 37 -11.82 0.22 -3.95
CA GLN A 37 -11.02 1.43 -4.10
C GLN A 37 -9.93 1.31 -5.18
N TYR A 38 -9.60 2.45 -5.78
CA TYR A 38 -8.42 2.64 -6.61
C TYR A 38 -7.36 3.40 -5.80
N THR A 39 -6.11 3.01 -5.97
CA THR A 39 -4.96 3.70 -5.39
C THR A 39 -3.94 4.00 -6.47
N VAL A 40 -3.44 5.22 -6.49
CA VAL A 40 -2.34 5.62 -7.37
C VAL A 40 -1.34 6.46 -6.59
N GLY A 41 -0.07 6.48 -7.02
CA GLY A 41 0.93 7.31 -6.39
C GLY A 41 2.33 7.01 -6.87
N ASP A 42 3.30 7.49 -6.10
CA ASP A 42 4.71 7.33 -6.37
C ASP A 42 5.41 6.65 -5.20
N TYR A 43 6.42 5.84 -5.49
CA TYR A 43 7.29 5.23 -4.50
C TYR A 43 8.76 5.51 -4.79
N GLN A 44 9.56 5.37 -3.75
CA GLN A 44 11.00 5.40 -3.81
C GLN A 44 11.55 4.20 -3.05
N LEU A 45 12.60 3.59 -3.62
CA LEU A 45 13.40 2.58 -2.95
C LEU A 45 14.84 3.05 -2.89
N ALA A 46 15.36 3.25 -1.68
CA ALA A 46 16.76 3.56 -1.43
C ALA A 46 17.36 2.44 -0.57
N ASN A 47 18.29 1.66 -1.11
CA ASN A 47 18.77 0.42 -0.50
C ASN A 47 17.62 -0.57 -0.24
N ALA A 48 17.20 -0.70 1.02
CA ALA A 48 16.06 -1.49 1.44
C ALA A 48 14.91 -0.62 1.99
N ASP A 49 15.10 0.69 2.09
CA ASP A 49 14.08 1.63 2.56
C ASP A 49 13.08 1.92 1.46
N PHE A 50 11.84 1.48 1.67
CA PHE A 50 10.71 1.72 0.80
C PHE A 50 9.84 2.83 1.38
N SER A 51 9.50 3.81 0.54
CA SER A 51 8.52 4.83 0.89
C SER A 51 7.56 5.06 -0.28
N ALA A 52 6.31 5.38 0.02
CA ALA A 52 5.33 5.74 -1.01
C ALA A 52 4.39 6.86 -0.53
N ASN A 53 3.94 7.68 -1.47
CA ASN A 53 2.84 8.63 -1.25
C ASN A 53 1.70 8.21 -2.19
N LEU A 54 0.53 7.96 -1.62
CA LEU A 54 -0.60 7.37 -2.33
C LEU A 54 -1.82 8.26 -2.22
N ASN A 55 -2.56 8.38 -3.31
CA ASN A 55 -3.91 8.91 -3.34
C ASN A 55 -4.90 7.74 -3.47
N VAL A 56 -5.84 7.67 -2.53
CA VAL A 56 -6.86 6.62 -2.44
C VAL A 56 -8.21 7.21 -2.82
N HIS A 57 -8.94 6.50 -3.69
CA HIS A 57 -10.31 6.84 -4.09
C HIS A 57 -11.20 5.60 -3.96
N TYR A 58 -12.17 5.64 -3.06
CA TYR A 58 -13.20 4.61 -2.93
C TYR A 58 -14.32 4.82 -3.96
N TYR A 59 -14.59 3.83 -4.81
CA TYR A 59 -15.78 3.78 -5.67
C TYR A 59 -16.94 2.99 -5.02
N GLY A 60 -16.64 2.20 -3.99
CA GLY A 60 -17.60 1.55 -3.11
C GLY A 60 -17.66 2.19 -1.72
N PRO A 61 -18.38 1.60 -0.75
CA PRO A 61 -18.46 2.13 0.61
C PRO A 61 -17.07 2.24 1.27
N PRO A 62 -16.66 3.43 1.75
CA PRO A 62 -15.36 3.61 2.42
C PRO A 62 -15.26 2.83 3.73
N ARG A 63 -14.04 2.38 4.04
CA ARG A 63 -13.71 1.79 5.35
C ARG A 63 -13.29 2.87 6.34
N THR A 64 -13.44 2.58 7.63
CA THR A 64 -13.05 3.46 8.74
C THR A 64 -11.67 3.14 9.30
N ASP A 65 -10.78 2.55 8.50
CA ASP A 65 -9.47 2.06 8.96
C ASP A 65 -8.64 3.19 9.61
N PHE A 66 -8.84 4.44 9.16
CA PHE A 66 -8.17 5.64 9.69
C PHE A 66 -9.07 6.49 10.61
N GLY A 67 -10.03 5.86 11.30
CA GLY A 67 -10.91 6.49 12.28
C GLY A 67 -12.11 7.29 11.71
N GLU A 68 -12.22 7.40 10.40
CA GLU A 68 -13.38 8.00 9.71
C GLU A 68 -13.62 7.32 8.36
N ALA A 69 -14.86 7.32 7.89
CA ALA A 69 -15.19 6.93 6.51
C ALA A 69 -15.02 8.15 5.61
N ARG A 70 -14.15 8.05 4.60
CA ARG A 70 -13.87 9.13 3.65
C ARG A 70 -13.61 8.56 2.26
N GLU A 71 -14.23 9.16 1.25
CA GLU A 71 -14.14 8.68 -0.14
C GLU A 71 -12.74 8.86 -0.73
N GLN A 72 -12.10 10.00 -0.44
CA GLN A 72 -10.80 10.35 -1.02
C GLN A 72 -9.85 10.90 0.05
N PHE A 73 -8.63 10.37 0.09
CA PHE A 73 -7.60 10.79 1.02
C PHE A 73 -6.22 10.33 0.57
N ASP A 74 -5.19 11.00 1.11
CA ASP A 74 -3.80 10.65 0.86
C ASP A 74 -3.25 9.80 2.01
N THR A 75 -2.39 8.84 1.68
CA THR A 75 -1.67 8.01 2.64
C THR A 75 -0.19 7.98 2.32
N VAL A 76 0.60 7.60 3.32
CA VAL A 76 2.04 7.40 3.19
C VAL A 76 2.40 6.00 3.66
N ILE A 77 3.30 5.36 2.93
CA ILE A 77 3.94 4.10 3.35
C ILE A 77 5.38 4.39 3.75
N ALA A 78 5.80 3.77 4.85
CA ALA A 78 7.21 3.61 5.20
C ALA A 78 7.46 2.13 5.54
N GLY A 79 8.46 1.52 4.91
CA GLY A 79 8.73 0.10 5.11
C GLY A 79 10.13 -0.33 4.68
N LYS A 80 10.41 -1.62 4.84
CA LYS A 80 11.68 -2.25 4.48
C LYS A 80 11.44 -3.42 3.53
N LEU A 81 12.18 -3.43 2.41
CA LEU A 81 12.20 -4.53 1.45
C LEU A 81 13.19 -5.61 1.88
N SER A 82 12.73 -6.85 2.00
CA SER A 82 13.56 -8.04 2.20
C SER A 82 12.89 -9.25 1.54
N GLU A 83 13.65 -10.03 0.76
CA GLU A 83 13.21 -11.32 0.19
C GLU A 83 11.83 -11.28 -0.53
N GLY A 84 11.56 -10.22 -1.30
CA GLY A 84 10.28 -10.07 -2.02
C GLY A 84 9.09 -9.68 -1.14
N VAL A 85 9.35 -9.23 0.09
CA VAL A 85 8.36 -8.71 1.02
C VAL A 85 8.74 -7.29 1.42
N ILE A 86 7.76 -6.39 1.45
CA ILE A 86 7.89 -5.07 2.07
C ILE A 86 7.05 -5.08 3.34
N GLU A 87 7.67 -4.96 4.50
CA GLU A 87 6.96 -4.81 5.77
C GLU A 87 7.12 -3.38 6.30
N GLY A 88 6.04 -2.82 6.85
CA GLY A 88 6.06 -1.43 7.29
C GLY A 88 4.73 -0.95 7.86
N SER A 89 4.51 0.36 7.78
CA SER A 89 3.24 0.99 8.12
C SER A 89 2.68 1.80 6.96
N ILE A 90 1.35 1.92 6.94
CA ILE A 90 0.62 2.90 6.14
C ILE A 90 -0.14 3.83 7.06
N GLY A 91 -0.09 5.12 6.77
CA GLY A 91 -0.65 6.15 7.64
C GLY A 91 -1.26 7.31 6.87
N ARG A 92 -2.12 8.06 7.54
CA ARG A 92 -2.62 9.36 7.09
C ARG A 92 -1.89 10.45 7.86
N ARG A 93 -1.20 11.37 7.15
CA ARG A 93 -0.42 12.43 7.82
C ARG A 93 -1.28 13.36 8.68
N ASP A 94 -2.54 13.53 8.33
CA ASP A 94 -3.52 14.31 9.10
C ASP A 94 -4.13 13.53 10.28
N ARG A 95 -3.83 12.23 10.40
CA ARG A 95 -4.40 11.29 11.37
C ARG A 95 -3.35 10.24 11.84
N PRO A 96 -2.16 10.64 12.34
CA PRO A 96 -1.04 9.74 12.61
C PRO A 96 -1.29 8.69 13.71
N GLN A 97 -2.34 8.87 14.54
CA GLN A 97 -2.72 7.92 15.57
C GLN A 97 -3.38 6.63 15.04
N PHE A 98 -3.67 6.57 13.73
CA PHE A 98 -4.33 5.42 13.08
C PHE A 98 -3.43 4.73 12.07
N ASP A 99 -2.10 4.80 12.23
CA ASP A 99 -1.17 4.05 11.38
C ASP A 99 -1.45 2.55 11.49
N LEU A 100 -1.47 1.89 10.33
CA LEU A 100 -1.77 0.48 10.18
C LEU A 100 -0.51 -0.26 9.79
N GLN A 101 -0.27 -1.43 10.38
CA GLN A 101 0.81 -2.30 9.94
C GLN A 101 0.44 -2.94 8.60
N ILE A 102 1.40 -2.97 7.67
CA ILE A 102 1.21 -3.54 6.34
C ILE A 102 2.28 -4.56 5.99
N ARG A 103 1.92 -5.40 5.02
CA ARG A 103 2.83 -6.26 4.29
C ARG A 103 2.49 -6.22 2.81
N LEU A 104 3.47 -5.93 1.96
CA LEU A 104 3.35 -6.20 0.53
C LEU A 104 4.17 -7.46 0.21
N THR A 105 3.58 -8.40 -0.54
CA THR A 105 4.27 -9.60 -1.01
C THR A 105 4.30 -9.62 -2.53
N LYS A 106 5.50 -9.73 -3.10
CA LYS A 106 5.68 -9.82 -4.55
C LYS A 106 5.10 -11.13 -5.06
N ARG A 107 4.27 -11.05 -6.10
CA ARG A 107 3.59 -12.21 -6.72
C ARG A 107 4.09 -12.49 -8.12
N MET A 108 4.53 -11.46 -8.84
CA MET A 108 4.96 -11.59 -10.22
C MET A 108 5.96 -10.50 -10.60
N GLU A 109 6.88 -10.81 -11.49
CA GLU A 109 7.68 -9.82 -12.22
C GLU A 109 6.81 -9.16 -13.31
N LEU A 110 7.14 -7.93 -13.69
CA LEU A 110 6.55 -7.34 -14.90
C LEU A 110 7.22 -7.91 -16.15
N PRO A 111 6.50 -8.00 -17.28
CA PRO A 111 7.15 -8.27 -18.56
C PRO A 111 8.10 -7.12 -18.92
N ASP A 112 9.13 -7.46 -19.69
CA ASP A 112 10.07 -6.50 -20.29
C ASP A 112 9.38 -5.55 -21.30
#